data_AF-A0A963XM15-F1
#
_entry.id   AF-A0A963XM15-F1
#
_cell.length_a   1.000
_cell.length_b   1.000
_cell.length_c   1.000
_cell.angle_alpha   90.00
_cell.angle_beta   90.00
_cell.angle_gamma   90.00
#
_symmetry.space_group_name_H-M   'P 1'
#
loop_
_entity.id
_entity.type
_entity.pdbx_description
1 polymer ?
#
loop_
_entity_poly.entity_id
_entity_poly.type
_entity_poly.pdbx_seq_one_letter_code
_entity_poly.pdbx_strand_id
1 'polypeptide(L)' 'MIRRLMPPALFVLAACTGGPVQNVASVTLDGATYPVEAGASGWSVIVDGNRLACRAATEADCLWAVRHYRTSQDALDSLG' A
#
# COMPACT_ATOMS: atom_id res chain seq x y z
N MET A 1 2.16 55.08 11.79
CA MET A 1 2.82 54.00 11.04
C MET A 1 2.25 52.66 11.51
N ILE A 2 1.33 52.06 10.75
CA ILE A 2 0.58 50.86 11.14
C ILE A 2 1.35 49.62 10.66
N ARG A 3 1.98 48.91 11.60
CA ARG A 3 2.72 47.67 11.36
C ARG A 3 1.70 46.54 11.16
N ARG A 4 1.38 46.23 9.90
CA ARG A 4 0.59 45.04 9.55
C ARG A 4 1.46 43.81 9.81
N LEU A 5 1.23 43.12 10.93
CA LEU A 5 1.74 41.77 11.13
C LEU A 5 0.92 40.81 10.26
N MET A 6 1.60 40.26 9.27
CA MET A 6 1.15 39.22 8.36
C MET A 6 0.93 37.92 9.15
N PRO A 7 -0.24 37.27 9.06
CA PRO A 7 -0.48 36.01 9.75
C PRO A 7 0.39 34.91 9.13
N PRO A 8 0.97 34.00 9.93
CA PRO A 8 1.76 32.90 9.42
C PRO A 8 0.84 31.98 8.61
N ALA A 9 1.17 31.78 7.35
CA ALA A 9 0.55 30.78 6.51
C ALA A 9 0.81 29.40 7.14
N LEU A 10 -0.18 28.88 7.86
CA LEU A 10 -0.25 27.47 8.23
C LEU A 10 -0.41 26.68 6.93
N PHE A 11 0.71 26.17 6.42
CA PHE A 11 0.71 25.14 5.38
C PHE A 11 0.09 23.88 5.98
N VAL A 12 -1.23 23.74 5.79
CA VAL A 12 -1.93 22.48 6.04
C VAL A 12 -1.40 21.50 4.99
N LEU A 13 -0.48 20.62 5.38
CA LEU A 13 -0.18 19.43 4.60
C LEU A 13 -1.49 18.64 4.52
N ALA A 14 -2.17 18.73 3.38
CA ALA A 14 -3.34 17.91 3.10
C ALA A 14 -2.91 16.44 3.25
N ALA A 15 -3.30 15.84 4.36
CA ALA A 15 -3.15 14.41 4.56
C ALA A 15 -3.91 13.76 3.40
N CYS A 16 -3.19 13.10 2.51
CA CYS A 16 -3.77 12.29 1.45
C CYS A 16 -4.42 11.08 2.13
N THR A 17 -5.61 11.27 2.71
CA THR A 17 -6.41 10.18 3.26
C THR A 17 -6.94 9.42 2.07
N GLY A 18 -6.15 8.44 1.61
CA GLY A 18 -6.60 7.46 0.63
C GLY A 18 -8.01 7.01 1.04
N GLY A 19 -8.93 7.02 0.08
CA GLY A 19 -10.34 6.72 0.33
C GLY A 19 -10.54 5.36 1.03
N PRO A 20 -11.77 5.05 1.45
CA PRO A 20 -12.04 3.84 2.22
C PRO A 20 -11.48 2.60 1.52
N VAL A 21 -10.60 1.90 2.22
CA VAL A 21 -10.08 0.59 1.82
C VAL A 21 -10.98 -0.50 2.39
N GLN A 22 -11.34 -1.48 1.57
CA GLN A 22 -12.18 -2.59 2.00
C GLN A 22 -11.49 -3.91 1.70
N ASN A 23 -11.49 -4.83 2.68
CA ASN A 23 -11.07 -6.21 2.44
C ASN A 23 -12.08 -6.89 1.52
N VAL A 24 -11.64 -7.27 0.33
CA VAL A 24 -12.50 -7.87 -0.71
C VAL A 24 -12.17 -9.33 -0.97
N ALA A 25 -10.95 -9.76 -0.66
CA ALA A 25 -10.48 -11.12 -0.89
C ALA A 25 -9.28 -11.44 0.01
N SER A 26 -8.78 -12.67 -0.09
CA SER A 26 -7.49 -13.08 0.46
C SER A 26 -6.77 -13.99 -0.52
N VAL A 27 -5.44 -13.97 -0.48
CA VAL A 27 -4.60 -14.89 -1.26
C VAL A 27 -3.75 -15.72 -0.33
N THR A 28 -3.53 -16.98 -0.68
CA THR A 28 -2.71 -17.90 0.11
C THR A 28 -1.45 -18.26 -0.66
N LEU A 29 -0.30 -18.14 0.01
CA LEU A 29 1.01 -18.56 -0.51
C LEU A 29 1.77 -19.28 0.60
N ASP A 30 2.22 -20.51 0.33
CA ASP A 30 3.04 -21.33 1.23
C ASP A 30 2.47 -21.45 2.66
N GLY A 31 1.14 -21.53 2.77
CA GLY A 31 0.42 -21.66 4.04
C GLY A 31 0.13 -20.34 4.76
N ALA A 32 0.69 -19.21 4.30
CA ALA A 32 0.36 -17.88 4.79
C ALA A 32 -0.81 -17.27 4.00
N THR A 33 -1.69 -16.54 4.68
CA THR A 33 -2.84 -15.86 4.06
C THR A 33 -2.66 -14.36 4.16
N TYR A 34 -2.81 -13.68 3.02
CA TYR A 34 -2.61 -12.25 2.87
C TYR A 34 -3.93 -11.57 2.49
N PRO A 35 -4.36 -10.52 3.21
CA PRO A 35 -5.59 -9.81 2.88
C PRO A 35 -5.41 -8.96 1.62
N VAL A 36 -6.44 -8.95 0.78
CA VAL A 36 -6.54 -8.11 -0.40
C VAL A 36 -7.56 -7.01 -0.15
N GLU A 37 -7.10 -5.78 -0.31
CA GLU A 37 -7.89 -4.57 -0.13
C GLU A 37 -8.18 -3.91 -1.48
N ALA A 38 -9.44 -3.58 -1.73
CA ALA A 38 -9.85 -2.71 -2.82
C ALA A 38 -9.90 -1.26 -2.35
N GLY A 39 -9.33 -0.37 -3.15
CA GLY A 39 -9.41 1.08 -2.99
C GLY A 39 -9.64 1.78 -4.33
N ALA A 40 -9.63 3.11 -4.31
CA ALA A 40 -9.89 3.93 -5.50
C ALA A 40 -8.88 3.70 -6.65
N SER A 41 -7.67 3.25 -6.33
CA SER A 41 -6.60 2.96 -7.28
C SER A 41 -6.54 1.50 -7.75
N GLY A 42 -7.50 0.66 -7.35
CA GLY A 42 -7.52 -0.77 -7.67
C GLY A 42 -7.31 -1.65 -6.45
N TRP A 43 -6.87 -2.89 -6.69
CA TRP A 43 -6.62 -3.86 -5.62
C TRP A 43 -5.17 -3.79 -5.13
N SER A 44 -5.00 -4.06 -3.86
CA SER A 44 -3.69 -4.14 -3.21
C SER A 44 -3.67 -5.28 -2.21
N VAL A 45 -2.53 -5.94 -2.04
CA VAL A 45 -2.34 -7.01 -1.06
C VAL A 45 -1.41 -6.53 0.05
N ILE A 46 -1.73 -6.85 1.30
CA ILE A 46 -0.87 -6.52 2.45
C ILE A 46 0.03 -7.71 2.77
N VAL A 47 1.34 -7.50 2.66
CA VAL A 47 2.37 -8.52 2.91
C VAL A 47 3.38 -7.95 3.90
N ASP A 48 3.49 -8.57 5.08
CA ASP A 48 4.44 -8.17 6.12
C ASP A 48 4.35 -6.66 6.47
N GLY A 49 3.11 -6.13 6.50
CA GLY A 49 2.82 -4.71 6.76
C GLY A 49 2.98 -3.78 5.55
N ASN A 50 3.47 -4.28 4.41
CA ASN A 50 3.64 -3.52 3.18
C ASN A 50 2.42 -3.67 2.27
N ARG A 51 1.92 -2.55 1.74
CA ARG A 51 0.86 -2.54 0.74
C ARG A 51 1.46 -2.65 -0.66
N LEU A 52 1.13 -3.71 -1.38
CA LEU A 52 1.58 -3.96 -2.74
C LEU A 52 0.42 -3.78 -3.71
N ALA A 53 0.57 -2.91 -4.71
CA ALA A 53 -0.44 -2.75 -5.75
C ALA A 53 -0.50 -4.01 -6.63
N CYS A 54 -1.70 -4.56 -6.82
CA CYS A 54 -1.92 -5.62 -7.78
C CYS A 54 -2.05 -5.00 -9.18
N ARG A 55 -1.53 -5.69 -10.21
CA ARG A 55 -1.61 -5.20 -11.60
C ARG A 55 -3.06 -5.09 -12.09
N ALA A 56 -3.90 -6.04 -11.70
CA ALA A 56 -5.33 -5.99 -11.93
C ALA A 56 -6.10 -6.44 -10.69
N ALA A 57 -7.40 -6.17 -10.68
CA ALA A 57 -8.33 -6.53 -9.62
C ALA A 57 -8.72 -8.02 -9.67
N THR A 58 -7.71 -8.91 -9.59
CA THR A 58 -7.89 -10.36 -9.57
C THR A 58 -7.05 -10.98 -8.47
N GLU A 59 -7.53 -12.07 -7.88
CA GLU A 59 -6.75 -12.84 -6.88
C GLU A 59 -5.44 -13.36 -7.47
N ALA A 60 -5.43 -13.76 -8.75
CA ALA A 60 -4.25 -14.25 -9.44
C ALA A 60 -3.16 -13.17 -9.57
N ASP A 61 -3.52 -11.94 -9.94
CA ASP A 61 -2.55 -10.83 -10.02
C ASP A 61 -2.04 -10.42 -8.63
N CYS A 62 -2.90 -10.41 -7.62
CA CYS A 62 -2.47 -10.15 -6.25
C CYS A 62 -1.53 -11.26 -5.73
N LEU A 63 -1.81 -12.53 -6.02
CA LEU A 63 -0.93 -13.64 -5.68
C LEU A 63 0.43 -13.51 -6.39
N TRP A 64 0.45 -13.07 -7.65
CA TRP A 64 1.70 -12.78 -8.36
C TRP A 64 2.50 -11.67 -7.68
N ALA A 65 1.85 -10.60 -7.21
CA ALA A 65 2.50 -9.53 -6.48
C ALA A 65 3.14 -10.03 -5.16
N VAL A 66 2.45 -10.90 -4.41
CA VAL A 66 3.03 -11.52 -3.19
C VAL A 66 4.27 -12.35 -3.54
N ARG A 67 4.19 -13.21 -4.57
CA ARG A 67 5.32 -14.05 -4.98
C ARG A 67 6.53 -13.22 -5.38
N HIS A 68 6.32 -12.19 -6.20
CA HIS A 68 7.38 -11.29 -6.63
C HIS A 68 8.04 -10.58 -5.44
N TYR A 69 7.24 -10.07 -4.51
CA TYR A 69 7.76 -9.44 -3.29
C TYR A 69 8.63 -10.39 -2.47
N ARG A 70 8.18 -11.64 -2.26
CA ARG A 70 8.95 -12.64 -1.50
C ARG A 70 10.27 -12.98 -2.18
N THR A 71 10.25 -13.23 -3.50
CA THR A 71 11.49 -13.46 -4.25
C THR A 71 12.47 -12.30 -4.15
N SER A 72 11.99 -11.05 -4.17
CA SER A 72 12.84 -9.89 -3.96
C SER A 72 13.45 -9.85 -2.55
N GLN A 73 12.67 -10.20 -1.52
CA GLN A 73 13.18 -10.23 -0.15
C GLN A 73 14.21 -11.34 0.04
N ASP A 74 13.94 -12.55 -0.46
CA ASP A 74 14.89 -13.67 -0.40
C ASP A 74 16.22 -13.32 -1.09
N ALA A 75 16.15 -12.59 -2.22
CA ALA A 75 17.34 -12.11 -2.92
C ALA A 75 18.11 -11.09 -2.08
N LEU A 76 17.44 -10.17 -1.38
CA LEU A 76 18.10 -9.21 -0.49
C LEU A 76 18.72 -9.89 0.73
N ASP A 77 18.02 -10.83 1.33
CA ASP A 77 18.51 -11.60 2.48
C ASP A 77 19.75 -12.43 2.12
N SER A 78 19.85 -12.91 0.88
CA SER A 78 21.03 -13.66 0.40
C SER A 78 22.31 -12.82 0.24
N LEU A 79 22.21 -11.50 0.29
CA LEU A 79 23.35 -10.57 0.14
C LEU A 79 23.99 -10.17 1.47
N GLY A 80 23.35 -10.48 2.61
CA GLY A 80 23.84 -10.20 3.96
C GLY A 80 24.71 -11.32 4.52
#